data_AF-A0A8J7J080-F1
#
_entry.id   AF-A0A8J7J080-F1
#
_cell.length_a   1.000
_cell.length_b   1.000
_cell.length_c   1.000
_cell.angle_alpha   90.00
_cell.angle_beta   90.00
_cell.angle_gamma   90.00
#
_symmetry.space_group_name_H-M   'P 1'
#
loop_
_entity.id
_entity.type
_entity.pdbx_description
1 polymer ?
#
loop_
_entity_poly.entity_id
_entity_poly.type
_entity_poly.pdbx_seq_one_letter_code
_entity_poly.pdbx_strand_id
1 'polypeptide(L)'
;MVRQSIVDLYRARRVLVQTAVPADAEVANAAPEAATKTAAAAGQPTVASAQPAVAAGPSRSVPQPAAPPTPRAAASAFDPGKTIDTNLEMRVAIAKNAASLEVATSVDGYLMDLSGQNHCNLPAQKSLVLSPRGSGMAGGGGCTLSDTVWLEPGEGGYVYVGDSWYKGRVLLLTDGSGLMAVNFVLMHDYLSSVVGSEMYVNWPLEALKAQAVAARSYALVHHVRHAQRAYDLDNTQRYQAYLGIAKETNTTQAAVTATTGEFISYDGGIVESLYAASDAIVQAAHGGNGMSQTGAMELASKGYDYSQILGNYYPGTSLSRLVVE
;
A
#
# COMPACT_ATOMS: atom_id res chain seq x y z
N MET A 1 19.08 -35.78 -1.69
CA MET A 1 18.68 -35.01 -0.49
C MET A 1 19.31 -33.63 -0.63
N VAL A 2 18.63 -32.50 -0.76
CA VAL A 2 17.23 -32.11 -0.52
C VAL A 2 16.86 -31.17 -1.68
N ARG A 3 15.98 -31.61 -2.59
CA ARG A 3 15.26 -30.74 -3.53
C ARG A 3 13.78 -30.84 -3.19
N GLN A 4 13.39 -30.21 -2.09
CA GLN A 4 12.02 -29.80 -1.89
C GLN A 4 11.94 -28.32 -2.26
N SER A 5 11.58 -28.10 -3.52
CA SER A 5 10.53 -27.17 -3.93
C SER A 5 10.28 -25.98 -2.97
N ILE A 6 10.91 -24.83 -3.29
CA ILE A 6 10.47 -23.51 -2.81
C ILE A 6 9.00 -23.24 -3.20
N VAL A 7 8.44 -23.97 -4.17
CA VAL A 7 7.04 -23.89 -4.60
C VAL A 7 6.07 -24.48 -3.56
N ASP A 8 6.51 -25.41 -2.70
CA ASP A 8 5.65 -26.04 -1.69
C ASP A 8 5.47 -25.20 -0.41
N LEU A 9 6.33 -24.20 -0.17
CA LEU A 9 6.19 -23.30 1.01
C LEU A 9 5.00 -22.33 0.91
N TYR A 10 4.43 -22.15 -0.28
CA TYR A 10 3.39 -21.13 -0.54
C TYR A 10 1.98 -21.69 -0.73
N ARG A 11 1.80 -23.02 -0.71
CA ARG A 11 0.47 -23.65 -0.75
C ARG A 11 0.06 -24.10 0.64
N ALA A 12 -0.95 -23.42 1.17
CA ALA A 12 -1.75 -23.74 2.36
C ALA A 12 -1.29 -23.10 3.69
N ARG A 13 -1.74 -21.87 3.94
CA ARG A 13 -2.05 -21.40 5.29
C ARG A 13 -3.38 -20.66 5.30
N ARG A 14 -4.25 -21.04 6.25
CA ARG A 14 -5.59 -20.47 6.43
C ARG A 14 -5.44 -19.24 7.32
N VAL A 15 -5.83 -18.06 6.82
CA VAL A 15 -5.81 -16.80 7.58
C VAL A 15 -6.95 -16.83 8.61
N LEU A 16 -6.65 -16.60 9.88
CA LEU A 16 -7.63 -16.47 10.96
C LEU A 16 -7.59 -15.03 11.50
N VAL A 17 -8.75 -14.42 11.67
CA VAL A 17 -8.90 -13.06 12.24
C VAL A 17 -9.14 -13.21 13.74
N GLN A 18 -8.25 -12.69 14.59
CA GLN A 18 -8.48 -12.58 16.03
C GLN A 18 -8.98 -11.18 16.38
N THR A 19 -10.17 -11.08 16.95
CA THR A 19 -10.71 -9.83 17.50
C THR A 19 -10.22 -9.65 18.94
N ALA A 20 -9.48 -8.58 19.24
CA ALA A 20 -9.23 -8.16 20.62
C ALA A 20 -10.26 -7.08 20.99
N VAL A 21 -11.29 -7.46 21.76
CA VAL A 21 -12.30 -6.53 22.30
C VAL A 21 -12.27 -6.60 23.82
N PRO A 22 -12.02 -5.50 24.55
CA PRO A 22 -12.64 -5.27 25.83
C PRO A 22 -14.01 -4.62 25.58
N ALA A 23 -15.08 -5.35 25.90
CA ALA A 23 -16.43 -4.80 26.00
C ALA A 23 -16.51 -3.92 27.25
N ASP A 24 -16.99 -2.69 27.10
CA ASP A 24 -17.95 -2.01 27.98
C ASP A 24 -17.91 -0.49 27.76
N ALA A 25 -18.95 0.03 27.10
CA ALA A 25 -19.53 1.35 27.37
C ALA A 25 -20.81 1.50 26.52
N GLU A 26 -21.91 1.01 27.07
CA GLU A 26 -23.28 1.25 26.61
C GLU A 26 -23.65 2.71 26.90
N VAL A 27 -24.03 3.51 25.89
CA VAL A 27 -24.88 4.69 26.08
C VAL A 27 -25.84 4.84 24.89
N ALA A 28 -27.11 4.99 25.25
CA ALA A 28 -28.29 4.93 24.40
C ALA A 28 -28.61 6.20 23.59
N ASN A 29 -29.30 5.95 22.46
CA ASN A 29 -30.38 6.73 21.81
C ASN A 29 -30.21 8.24 21.53
N ALA A 30 -30.31 8.64 20.26
CA ALA A 30 -31.59 9.05 19.64
C ALA A 30 -31.36 9.73 18.27
N ALA A 31 -32.14 9.32 17.27
CA ALA A 31 -32.31 10.04 16.00
C ALA A 31 -33.10 11.35 16.21
N PRO A 32 -33.08 12.27 15.24
CA PRO A 32 -34.29 12.38 14.42
C PRO A 32 -34.09 12.67 12.93
N GLU A 33 -35.26 12.68 12.28
CA GLU A 33 -35.65 12.57 10.89
C GLU A 33 -35.22 13.66 9.90
N ALA A 34 -35.45 13.30 8.64
CA ALA A 34 -35.25 14.02 7.39
C ALA A 34 -36.06 15.32 7.23
N ALA A 35 -35.55 16.20 6.36
CA ALA A 35 -36.39 17.11 5.58
C ALA A 35 -35.78 17.38 4.19
N THR A 36 -36.49 16.90 3.17
CA THR A 36 -36.43 17.25 1.75
C THR A 36 -36.68 18.75 1.49
N LYS A 37 -36.03 19.31 0.47
CA LYS A 37 -36.61 20.35 -0.40
C LYS A 37 -35.92 20.45 -1.76
N THR A 38 -36.67 20.98 -2.71
CA THR A 38 -36.73 20.61 -4.14
C THR A 38 -36.16 21.70 -5.05
N ALA A 39 -35.61 21.24 -6.19
CA ALA A 39 -35.41 21.81 -7.54
C ALA A 39 -35.56 23.32 -7.86
N ALA A 40 -34.60 23.80 -8.70
CA ALA A 40 -34.73 24.52 -9.99
C ALA A 40 -33.56 25.52 -10.17
N ALA A 41 -33.10 25.98 -11.33
CA ALA A 41 -32.98 25.54 -12.72
C ALA A 41 -32.15 26.64 -13.43
N ALA A 42 -31.30 26.24 -14.39
CA ALA A 42 -30.76 26.99 -15.54
C ALA A 42 -29.95 28.30 -15.35
N GLY A 43 -28.75 28.33 -15.96
CA GLY A 43 -28.05 29.58 -16.31
C GLY A 43 -26.54 29.43 -16.49
N GLN A 44 -26.08 28.98 -17.68
CA GLN A 44 -24.77 29.38 -18.19
C GLN A 44 -24.88 30.84 -18.67
N PRO A 45 -23.86 31.71 -18.47
CA PRO A 45 -22.73 31.69 -19.41
C PRO A 45 -21.36 32.16 -18.88
N THR A 46 -20.35 31.90 -19.72
CA THR A 46 -19.13 32.69 -20.00
C THR A 46 -17.96 32.70 -19.03
N VAL A 47 -16.82 32.34 -19.61
CA VAL A 47 -15.44 32.43 -19.16
C VAL A 47 -15.00 33.90 -19.16
N ALA A 48 -14.59 34.43 -18.02
CA ALA A 48 -13.71 35.60 -17.95
C ALA A 48 -12.96 35.59 -16.61
N SER A 49 -11.64 35.48 -16.73
CA SER A 49 -10.64 35.61 -15.68
C SER A 49 -10.63 37.00 -15.06
N ALA A 50 -10.95 37.11 -13.78
CA ALA A 50 -10.49 38.18 -12.88
C ALA A 50 -10.77 37.76 -11.42
N GLN A 51 -9.74 37.70 -10.58
CA GLN A 51 -9.89 37.56 -9.13
C GLN A 51 -10.49 38.85 -8.55
N PRO A 52 -11.46 38.75 -7.62
CA PRO A 52 -11.58 39.72 -6.54
C PRO A 52 -11.41 39.06 -5.17
N ALA A 53 -10.81 39.81 -4.25
CA ALA A 53 -10.55 39.44 -2.87
C ALA A 53 -11.82 38.93 -2.15
N VAL A 54 -11.72 37.75 -1.54
CA VAL A 54 -12.81 37.15 -0.76
C VAL A 54 -12.69 37.64 0.69
N ALA A 55 -13.72 38.34 1.14
CA ALA A 55 -13.91 38.73 2.53
C ALA A 55 -13.99 37.50 3.46
N ALA A 56 -13.43 37.64 4.66
CA ALA A 56 -13.45 36.62 5.71
C ALA A 56 -14.90 36.27 6.12
N GLY A 57 -15.35 35.09 5.71
CA GLY A 57 -16.51 34.42 6.32
C GLY A 57 -16.11 33.74 7.64
N PRO A 58 -17.08 33.48 8.54
CA PRO A 58 -16.77 33.05 9.90
C PRO A 58 -16.13 31.65 9.89
N SER A 59 -14.91 31.58 10.39
CA SER A 59 -14.21 30.34 10.70
C SER A 59 -15.08 29.51 11.66
N ARG A 60 -15.60 28.37 11.20
CA ARG A 60 -16.11 27.36 12.15
C ARG A 60 -14.91 26.82 12.90
N SER A 61 -14.74 27.27 14.14
CA SER A 61 -13.79 26.70 15.08
C SER A 61 -14.16 25.23 15.32
N VAL A 62 -13.36 24.32 14.77
CA VAL A 62 -13.37 22.92 15.18
C VAL A 62 -13.02 22.89 16.68
N PRO A 63 -13.82 22.25 17.55
CA PRO A 63 -13.50 22.17 18.97
C PRO A 63 -12.13 21.52 19.16
N GLN A 64 -11.28 22.18 19.95
CA GLN A 64 -9.99 21.64 20.37
C GLN A 64 -10.23 20.34 21.15
N PRO A 65 -9.65 19.20 20.74
CA PRO A 65 -9.79 17.96 21.50
C PRO A 65 -9.09 18.11 22.85
N ALA A 66 -9.72 17.57 23.90
CA ALA A 66 -9.13 17.52 25.23
C ALA A 66 -7.78 16.76 25.21
N ALA A 67 -6.86 17.13 26.10
CA ALA A 67 -5.56 16.49 26.21
C ALA A 67 -5.71 14.96 26.40
N PRO A 68 -4.92 14.14 25.69
CA PRO A 68 -5.07 12.69 25.74
C PRO A 68 -4.70 12.13 27.11
N PRO A 69 -5.46 11.15 27.65
CA PRO A 69 -5.02 10.36 28.79
C PRO A 69 -3.79 9.52 28.43
N THR A 70 -2.95 9.27 29.43
CA THR A 70 -1.68 8.55 29.31
C THR A 70 -1.88 7.14 28.73
N PRO A 71 -1.15 6.74 27.66
CA PRO A 71 -1.29 5.40 27.10
C PRO A 71 -0.80 4.33 28.08
N ARG A 72 -1.68 3.37 28.40
CA ARG A 72 -1.28 2.11 29.04
C ARG A 72 -0.99 1.10 27.93
N ALA A 73 0.29 0.86 27.67
CA ALA A 73 0.72 -0.20 26.76
C ALA A 73 0.28 -1.57 27.31
N ALA A 74 -0.59 -2.26 26.58
CA ALA A 74 -0.80 -3.69 26.78
C ALA A 74 0.34 -4.43 26.08
N ALA A 75 1.20 -5.10 26.86
CA ALA A 75 2.25 -5.95 26.31
C ALA A 75 1.60 -7.18 25.67
N SER A 76 1.65 -7.28 24.34
CA SER A 76 1.21 -8.45 23.58
C SER A 76 2.39 -9.41 23.38
N ALA A 77 2.18 -10.69 23.67
CA ALA A 77 3.10 -11.81 23.45
C ALA A 77 3.23 -12.15 21.95
N PHE A 78 3.49 -11.15 21.12
CA PHE A 78 3.51 -11.22 19.67
C PHE A 78 4.89 -11.62 19.15
N ASP A 79 4.96 -12.66 18.33
CA ASP A 79 6.16 -13.04 17.56
C ASP A 79 6.16 -12.28 16.21
N PRO A 80 7.06 -11.29 16.02
CA PRO A 80 7.12 -10.52 14.77
C PRO A 80 7.46 -11.36 13.54
N GLY A 81 8.01 -12.57 13.72
CA GLY A 81 8.42 -13.46 12.63
C GLY A 81 7.28 -14.21 11.95
N LYS A 82 6.11 -14.32 12.58
CA LYS A 82 4.95 -15.08 12.08
C LYS A 82 3.70 -14.21 11.97
N THR A 83 3.75 -13.26 11.05
CA THR A 83 2.70 -12.26 10.93
C THR A 83 2.17 -12.26 9.51
N ILE A 84 0.97 -11.70 9.30
CA ILE A 84 0.43 -11.59 7.93
C ILE A 84 1.41 -10.80 7.05
N ASP A 85 2.08 -9.79 7.60
CA ASP A 85 2.97 -8.92 6.83
C ASP A 85 4.19 -9.67 6.27
N THR A 86 4.66 -10.71 6.98
CA THR A 86 5.80 -11.54 6.56
C THR A 86 5.38 -12.77 5.74
N ASN A 87 4.08 -13.02 5.57
CA ASN A 87 3.55 -14.21 4.88
C ASN A 87 2.59 -13.89 3.72
N LEU A 88 2.09 -12.66 3.62
CA LEU A 88 1.19 -12.21 2.58
C LEU A 88 1.99 -11.56 1.45
N GLU A 89 1.89 -12.13 0.26
CA GLU A 89 2.51 -11.60 -0.95
C GLU A 89 1.52 -10.66 -1.67
N MET A 90 1.96 -9.43 -1.92
CA MET A 90 1.27 -8.42 -2.69
C MET A 90 1.72 -8.46 -4.15
N ARG A 91 0.76 -8.27 -5.07
CA ARG A 91 1.02 -8.19 -6.52
C ARG A 91 0.82 -6.77 -7.01
N VAL A 92 1.90 -6.06 -7.30
CA VAL A 92 1.87 -4.65 -7.67
C VAL A 92 2.29 -4.46 -9.12
N ALA A 93 1.41 -3.94 -9.98
CA ALA A 93 1.80 -3.55 -11.33
C ALA A 93 2.72 -2.32 -11.27
N ILE A 94 3.97 -2.52 -11.69
CA ILE A 94 5.04 -1.49 -11.66
C ILE A 94 5.37 -0.95 -13.05
N ALA A 95 4.97 -1.65 -14.12
CA ALA A 95 4.97 -1.13 -15.47
C ALA A 95 3.80 -1.73 -16.26
N LYS A 96 3.18 -0.93 -17.13
CA LYS A 96 2.02 -1.35 -17.95
C LYS A 96 2.18 -0.82 -19.38
N ASN A 97 1.90 -1.67 -20.36
CA ASN A 97 1.91 -1.35 -21.78
C ASN A 97 3.23 -0.70 -22.27
N ALA A 98 4.36 -1.19 -21.76
CA ALA A 98 5.67 -0.65 -22.11
C ALA A 98 6.16 -1.25 -23.43
N ALA A 99 6.63 -0.42 -24.37
CA ALA A 99 7.20 -0.90 -25.64
C ALA A 99 8.50 -1.71 -25.42
N SER A 100 9.24 -1.36 -24.37
CA SER A 100 10.41 -2.08 -23.89
C SER A 100 10.57 -1.89 -22.39
N LEU A 101 11.21 -2.84 -21.71
CA LEU A 101 11.56 -2.73 -20.29
C LEU A 101 13.01 -3.11 -20.07
N GLU A 102 13.76 -2.23 -19.42
CA GLU A 102 15.08 -2.57 -18.89
C GLU A 102 14.89 -3.34 -17.58
N VAL A 103 15.53 -4.50 -17.49
CA VAL A 103 15.52 -5.35 -16.30
C VAL A 103 16.92 -5.75 -15.89
N ALA A 104 17.16 -5.88 -14.60
CA ALA A 104 18.41 -6.40 -14.05
C ALA A 104 18.19 -7.07 -12.70
N THR A 105 19.21 -7.72 -12.17
CA THR A 105 19.24 -8.24 -10.81
C THR A 105 20.47 -7.73 -10.08
N SER A 106 20.37 -7.50 -8.77
CA SER A 106 21.46 -6.88 -8.01
C SER A 106 22.62 -7.85 -7.75
N VAL A 107 22.29 -9.14 -7.74
CA VAL A 107 23.16 -10.31 -7.72
C VAL A 107 22.84 -11.17 -8.95
N ASP A 108 23.52 -12.29 -9.16
CA ASP A 108 23.18 -13.21 -10.24
C ASP A 108 21.71 -13.65 -10.14
N GLY A 109 21.00 -13.63 -11.27
CA GLY A 109 19.56 -13.90 -11.34
C GLY A 109 19.16 -14.61 -12.62
N TYR A 110 17.86 -14.80 -12.78
CA TYR A 110 17.30 -15.69 -13.79
C TYR A 110 16.00 -15.15 -14.39
N LEU A 111 15.81 -15.45 -15.67
CA LEU A 111 14.52 -15.36 -16.35
C LEU A 111 13.97 -16.76 -16.57
N MET A 112 12.90 -17.11 -15.87
CA MET A 112 12.34 -18.46 -15.83
C MET A 112 10.89 -18.46 -16.32
N ASP A 113 10.46 -19.51 -17.01
CA ASP A 113 9.04 -19.67 -17.29
C ASP A 113 8.26 -20.16 -16.05
N LEU A 114 6.93 -20.29 -16.20
CA LEU A 114 6.05 -20.74 -15.13
C LEU A 114 6.26 -22.21 -14.71
N SER A 115 6.99 -23.00 -15.50
CA SER A 115 7.38 -24.36 -15.15
C SER A 115 8.68 -24.41 -14.31
N GLY A 116 9.36 -23.26 -14.16
CA GLY A 116 10.65 -23.14 -13.50
C GLY A 116 11.83 -23.46 -14.43
N GLN A 117 11.62 -23.60 -15.74
CA GLN A 117 12.71 -23.73 -16.69
C GLN A 117 13.38 -22.36 -16.87
N ASN A 118 14.67 -22.31 -16.61
CA ASN A 118 15.50 -21.13 -16.84
C ASN A 118 15.81 -20.98 -18.33
N HIS A 119 15.53 -19.79 -18.87
CA HIS A 119 15.78 -19.42 -20.26
C HIS A 119 17.01 -18.52 -20.38
N CYS A 120 17.23 -17.62 -19.43
CA CYS A 120 18.33 -16.66 -19.47
C CYS A 120 18.91 -16.39 -18.08
N ASN A 121 20.24 -16.52 -17.96
CA ASN A 121 20.98 -16.05 -16.79
C ASN A 121 21.23 -14.55 -16.89
N LEU A 122 21.05 -13.85 -15.78
CA LEU A 122 21.36 -12.43 -15.63
C LEU A 122 22.54 -12.27 -14.67
N PRO A 123 23.74 -11.96 -15.17
CA PRO A 123 24.86 -11.62 -14.29
C PRO A 123 24.53 -10.40 -13.44
N ALA A 124 25.01 -10.40 -12.19
CA ALA A 124 24.82 -9.29 -11.25
C ALA A 124 25.07 -7.91 -11.89
N GLN A 125 24.14 -6.98 -11.66
CA GLN A 125 24.18 -5.58 -12.12
C GLN A 125 24.21 -5.39 -13.65
N LYS A 126 24.08 -6.45 -14.44
CA LYS A 126 24.03 -6.35 -15.90
C LYS A 126 22.58 -6.28 -16.35
N SER A 127 22.21 -5.17 -16.98
CA SER A 127 20.86 -5.00 -17.49
C SER A 127 20.62 -5.70 -18.83
N LEU A 128 19.36 -6.03 -19.06
CA LEU A 128 18.81 -6.59 -20.27
C LEU A 128 17.57 -5.78 -20.66
N VAL A 129 17.53 -5.28 -21.88
CA VAL A 129 16.33 -4.63 -22.42
C VAL A 129 15.46 -5.69 -23.09
N LEU A 130 14.23 -5.83 -22.60
CA LEU A 130 13.21 -6.71 -23.13
C LEU A 130 12.26 -5.94 -24.04
N SER A 131 11.74 -6.60 -25.08
CA SER A 131 10.68 -6.08 -25.95
C SER A 131 9.74 -7.21 -26.40
N PRO A 132 8.47 -6.92 -26.71
CA PRO A 132 7.55 -7.90 -27.29
C PRO A 132 8.10 -8.46 -28.61
N ARG A 133 7.99 -9.78 -28.81
CA ARG A 133 8.41 -10.47 -30.04
C ARG A 133 7.48 -11.64 -30.34
N GLY A 134 6.66 -11.50 -31.37
CA GLY A 134 5.62 -12.50 -31.68
C GLY A 134 4.62 -12.59 -30.52
N SER A 135 4.34 -13.80 -30.04
CA SER A 135 3.54 -14.00 -28.83
C SER A 135 4.34 -13.86 -27.53
N GLY A 136 5.68 -13.82 -27.60
CA GLY A 136 6.56 -13.82 -26.43
C GLY A 136 7.36 -12.54 -26.28
N MET A 137 8.49 -12.65 -25.58
CA MET A 137 9.42 -11.54 -25.35
C MET A 137 10.81 -11.91 -25.83
N ALA A 138 11.63 -10.92 -26.15
CA ALA A 138 13.03 -11.14 -26.44
C ALA A 138 13.90 -10.06 -25.78
N GLY A 139 15.10 -10.47 -25.37
CA GLY A 139 16.16 -9.60 -24.90
C GLY A 139 17.41 -9.71 -25.77
N GLY A 140 18.33 -8.75 -25.60
CA GLY A 140 19.67 -8.82 -26.19
C GLY A 140 20.41 -10.13 -25.88
N GLY A 141 21.37 -10.52 -26.73
CA GLY A 141 22.19 -11.71 -26.51
C GLY A 141 21.51 -13.06 -26.82
N GLY A 142 20.41 -13.06 -27.58
CA GLY A 142 19.70 -14.28 -27.99
C GLY A 142 18.67 -14.81 -26.99
N CYS A 143 18.42 -14.06 -25.91
CA CYS A 143 17.41 -14.40 -24.91
C CYS A 143 16.00 -14.33 -25.54
N THR A 144 15.36 -15.48 -25.71
CA THR A 144 13.98 -15.58 -26.21
C THR A 144 13.12 -16.21 -25.13
N LEU A 145 11.97 -15.60 -24.85
CA LEU A 145 11.14 -15.87 -23.68
C LEU A 145 9.69 -16.09 -24.13
N SER A 146 8.95 -16.85 -23.34
CA SER A 146 7.50 -16.99 -23.47
C SER A 146 6.77 -15.66 -23.21
N ASP A 147 5.44 -15.67 -23.36
CA ASP A 147 4.55 -14.54 -23.07
C ASP A 147 4.51 -14.17 -21.58
N THR A 148 4.85 -15.12 -20.70
CA THR A 148 4.92 -14.94 -19.25
C THR A 148 6.19 -15.56 -18.66
N VAL A 149 7.00 -14.77 -17.94
CA VAL A 149 8.22 -15.24 -17.27
C VAL A 149 8.45 -14.55 -15.92
N TRP A 150 9.12 -15.24 -15.01
CA TRP A 150 9.66 -14.70 -13.76
C TRP A 150 11.04 -14.11 -13.96
N LEU A 151 11.23 -12.88 -13.49
CA LEU A 151 12.50 -12.27 -13.18
C LEU A 151 12.78 -12.47 -11.68
N GLU A 152 13.79 -13.28 -11.36
CA GLU A 152 14.12 -13.66 -9.99
C GLU A 152 15.60 -13.41 -9.71
N PRO A 153 15.95 -12.67 -8.64
CA PRO A 153 17.34 -12.52 -8.23
C PRO A 153 17.77 -13.74 -7.40
N GLY A 154 19.08 -13.97 -7.30
CA GLY A 154 19.63 -14.87 -6.29
C GLY A 154 19.29 -14.43 -4.87
N GLU A 155 19.58 -15.30 -3.89
CA GLU A 155 19.23 -15.11 -2.48
C GLU A 155 19.67 -13.73 -1.95
N GLY A 156 18.73 -13.03 -1.29
CA GLY A 156 18.96 -11.69 -0.75
C GLY A 156 19.08 -10.58 -1.79
N GLY A 157 18.87 -10.88 -3.08
CA GLY A 157 18.97 -9.92 -4.16
C GLY A 157 17.69 -9.10 -4.40
N TYR A 158 17.84 -8.11 -5.28
CA TYR A 158 16.80 -7.20 -5.73
C TYR A 158 16.64 -7.29 -7.24
N VAL A 159 15.46 -6.93 -7.72
CA VAL A 159 15.15 -6.82 -9.15
C VAL A 159 15.08 -5.35 -9.55
N TYR A 160 15.69 -5.01 -10.67
CA TYR A 160 15.55 -3.71 -11.30
C TYR A 160 14.53 -3.83 -12.42
N VAL A 161 13.59 -2.88 -12.49
CA VAL A 161 12.63 -2.79 -13.59
C VAL A 161 12.39 -1.32 -13.91
N GLY A 162 12.67 -0.94 -15.16
CA GLY A 162 12.46 0.42 -15.63
C GLY A 162 13.47 1.38 -15.00
N ASP A 163 13.09 2.01 -13.88
CA ASP A 163 13.86 3.05 -13.21
C ASP A 163 14.18 2.74 -11.73
N SER A 164 13.65 1.63 -11.20
CA SER A 164 13.61 1.39 -9.76
C SER A 164 14.01 -0.04 -9.40
N TRP A 165 14.58 -0.18 -8.19
CA TRP A 165 14.93 -1.46 -7.58
C TRP A 165 13.84 -1.90 -6.61
N TYR A 166 13.48 -3.17 -6.66
CA TYR A 166 12.40 -3.77 -5.88
C TYR A 166 12.88 -5.04 -5.16
N LYS A 167 12.30 -5.30 -3.99
CA LYS A 167 12.41 -6.61 -3.31
C LYS A 167 11.49 -7.65 -3.96
N GLY A 168 11.76 -8.91 -3.63
CA GLY A 168 10.99 -10.04 -4.16
C GLY A 168 11.32 -10.35 -5.61
N ARG A 169 10.31 -10.74 -6.37
CA ARG A 169 10.45 -11.14 -7.78
C ARG A 169 9.46 -10.39 -8.66
N VAL A 170 9.64 -10.44 -9.97
CA VAL A 170 8.75 -9.78 -10.92
C VAL A 170 8.23 -10.78 -11.94
N LEU A 171 6.92 -10.79 -12.13
CA LEU A 171 6.27 -11.45 -13.25
C LEU A 171 6.25 -10.48 -14.43
N LEU A 172 6.91 -10.85 -15.52
CA LEU A 172 6.89 -10.15 -16.78
C LEU A 172 5.87 -10.80 -17.69
N LEU A 173 4.96 -10.01 -18.26
CA LEU A 173 3.91 -10.47 -19.16
C LEU A 173 3.89 -9.65 -20.45
N THR A 174 3.46 -10.26 -21.53
CA THR A 174 3.15 -9.58 -22.79
C THR A 174 1.97 -10.26 -23.49
N ASP A 175 1.17 -9.48 -24.22
CA ASP A 175 0.20 -10.00 -25.19
C ASP A 175 0.60 -9.66 -26.64
N GLY A 176 1.85 -9.20 -26.82
CA GLY A 176 2.39 -8.72 -28.10
C GLY A 176 2.17 -7.23 -28.34
N SER A 177 1.27 -6.56 -27.62
CA SER A 177 1.02 -5.11 -27.75
C SER A 177 1.92 -4.26 -26.85
N GLY A 178 2.39 -4.83 -25.73
CA GLY A 178 3.30 -4.19 -24.80
C GLY A 178 3.66 -5.10 -23.64
N LEU A 179 4.67 -4.70 -22.87
CA LEU A 179 5.11 -5.40 -21.66
C LEU A 179 4.38 -4.88 -20.42
N MET A 180 4.07 -5.80 -19.53
CA MET A 180 3.63 -5.53 -18.16
C MET A 180 4.64 -6.16 -17.19
N ALA A 181 4.94 -5.46 -16.11
CA ALA A 181 5.72 -5.98 -15.00
C ALA A 181 4.90 -5.89 -13.72
N VAL A 182 4.75 -7.02 -13.04
CA VAL A 182 4.06 -7.14 -11.76
C VAL A 182 5.06 -7.61 -10.71
N ASN A 183 5.33 -6.77 -9.72
CA ASN A 183 6.18 -7.13 -8.60
C ASN A 183 5.40 -7.95 -7.57
N PHE A 184 5.96 -9.09 -7.20
CA PHE A 184 5.50 -9.99 -6.17
C PHE A 184 6.42 -9.79 -4.97
N VAL A 185 5.87 -9.24 -3.89
CA VAL A 185 6.63 -8.73 -2.74
C VAL A 185 5.87 -8.97 -1.45
N LEU A 186 6.56 -9.25 -0.35
CA LEU A 186 5.93 -9.41 0.95
C LEU A 186 5.31 -8.08 1.42
N MET A 187 4.15 -8.16 2.06
CA MET A 187 3.40 -7.00 2.55
C MET A 187 4.26 -6.09 3.44
N HIS A 188 5.13 -6.64 4.29
CA HIS A 188 6.06 -5.84 5.11
C HIS A 188 6.95 -4.92 4.27
N ASP A 189 7.56 -5.46 3.22
CA ASP A 189 8.48 -4.74 2.34
C ASP A 189 7.71 -3.75 1.46
N TYR A 190 6.54 -4.15 0.97
CA TYR A 190 5.62 -3.26 0.26
C TYR A 190 5.28 -2.03 1.11
N LEU A 191 4.82 -2.22 2.35
CA LEU A 191 4.44 -1.14 3.24
C LEU A 191 5.62 -0.24 3.61
N SER A 192 6.82 -0.82 3.78
CA SER A 192 8.03 -0.04 4.09
C SER A 192 8.38 0.96 2.99
N SER A 193 8.15 0.57 1.73
CA SER A 193 8.29 1.46 0.58
C SER A 193 7.13 2.45 0.47
N VAL A 194 5.88 2.01 0.67
CA VAL A 194 4.70 2.90 0.60
C VAL A 194 4.80 4.01 1.64
N VAL A 195 5.12 3.69 2.90
CA VAL A 195 5.23 4.71 3.95
C VAL A 195 6.29 5.76 3.61
N GLY A 196 7.45 5.37 3.08
CA GLY A 196 8.49 6.32 2.68
C GLY A 196 8.24 7.04 1.34
N SER A 197 7.29 6.52 0.54
CA SER A 197 6.83 7.17 -0.69
C SER A 197 5.77 8.23 -0.41
N GLU A 198 4.93 7.98 0.60
CA GLU A 198 3.77 8.80 0.98
C GLU A 198 4.09 9.85 2.05
N MET A 199 5.03 9.55 2.96
CA MET A 199 5.34 10.41 4.11
C MET A 199 6.82 10.81 4.13
N TYR A 200 7.11 12.00 4.65
CA TYR A 200 8.48 12.38 4.93
C TYR A 200 9.06 11.54 6.08
N VAL A 201 10.20 10.91 5.84
CA VAL A 201 10.82 9.93 6.76
C VAL A 201 11.30 10.50 8.09
N ASN A 202 11.39 11.83 8.20
CA ASN A 202 11.77 12.57 9.42
C ASN A 202 10.56 13.06 10.23
N TRP A 203 9.34 12.77 9.79
CA TRP A 203 8.14 13.05 10.58
C TRP A 203 8.05 12.15 11.81
N PRO A 204 7.25 12.55 12.83
CA PRO A 204 7.13 11.77 14.06
C PRO A 204 6.75 10.31 13.78
N LEU A 205 7.37 9.39 14.52
CA LEU A 205 7.17 7.95 14.33
C LEU A 205 5.69 7.56 14.43
N GLU A 206 4.92 8.20 15.31
CA GLU A 206 3.49 7.94 15.48
C GLU A 206 2.67 8.29 14.22
N ALA A 207 3.07 9.33 13.46
CA ALA A 207 2.45 9.63 12.17
C ALA A 207 2.80 8.57 11.11
N LEU A 208 4.05 8.09 11.09
CA LEU A 208 4.48 7.02 10.18
C LEU A 208 3.77 5.69 10.50
N LYS A 209 3.56 5.39 11.80
CA LYS A 209 2.78 4.23 12.24
C LYS A 209 1.32 4.33 11.81
N ALA A 210 0.69 5.50 11.96
CA ALA A 210 -0.67 5.73 11.48
C ALA A 210 -0.77 5.50 9.97
N GLN A 211 0.21 6.02 9.19
CA GLN A 211 0.30 5.74 7.76
C GLN A 211 0.47 4.25 7.46
N ALA A 212 1.30 3.52 8.21
CA ALA A 212 1.51 2.09 7.99
C ALA A 212 0.22 1.28 8.16
N VAL A 213 -0.56 1.55 9.21
CA VAL A 213 -1.84 0.89 9.47
C VAL A 213 -2.88 1.23 8.41
N ALA A 214 -3.00 2.50 8.02
CA ALA A 214 -3.89 2.91 6.94
C ALA A 214 -3.47 2.27 5.60
N ALA A 215 -2.17 2.29 5.28
CA ALA A 215 -1.69 1.69 4.05
C ALA A 215 -1.94 0.18 4.00
N ARG A 216 -1.78 -0.53 5.13
CA ARG A 216 -2.08 -1.95 5.24
C ARG A 216 -3.56 -2.25 5.04
N SER A 217 -4.45 -1.48 5.66
CA SER A 217 -5.90 -1.67 5.51
C SER A 217 -6.33 -1.48 4.05
N TYR A 218 -5.82 -0.46 3.38
CA TYR A 218 -6.05 -0.22 1.95
C TYR A 218 -5.54 -1.38 1.08
N ALA A 219 -4.31 -1.83 1.32
CA ALA A 219 -3.69 -2.93 0.58
C ALA A 219 -4.44 -4.26 0.77
N LEU A 220 -4.91 -4.56 1.98
CA LEU A 220 -5.70 -5.76 2.27
C LEU A 220 -7.04 -5.77 1.52
N VAL A 221 -7.74 -4.63 1.44
CA VAL A 221 -8.98 -4.52 0.64
C VAL A 221 -8.71 -4.85 -0.83
N HIS A 222 -7.62 -4.32 -1.39
CA HIS A 222 -7.23 -4.56 -2.80
C HIS A 222 -6.63 -5.94 -3.04
N HIS A 223 -6.09 -6.59 -2.01
CA HIS A 223 -5.72 -7.99 -2.07
C HIS A 223 -6.95 -8.90 -2.08
N VAL A 224 -8.08 -8.51 -1.47
CA VAL A 224 -9.34 -9.29 -1.58
C VAL A 224 -10.11 -8.93 -2.85
N ARG A 225 -10.04 -7.67 -3.27
CA ARG A 225 -10.73 -7.11 -4.44
C ARG A 225 -9.72 -6.64 -5.49
N HIS A 226 -8.99 -7.59 -6.05
CA HIS A 226 -7.93 -7.33 -7.02
C HIS A 226 -8.38 -6.42 -8.16
N ALA A 227 -7.55 -5.42 -8.50
CA ALA A 227 -7.81 -4.50 -9.61
C ALA A 227 -7.91 -5.25 -10.96
N GLN A 228 -7.04 -6.24 -11.17
CA GLN A 228 -7.09 -7.15 -12.30
C GLN A 228 -6.69 -8.56 -11.88
N ARG A 229 -6.91 -9.55 -12.75
CA ARG A 229 -6.48 -10.93 -12.46
C ARG A 229 -4.98 -11.04 -12.20
N ALA A 230 -4.18 -10.24 -12.90
CA ALA A 230 -2.72 -10.28 -12.83
C ALA A 230 -2.13 -9.55 -11.62
N TYR A 231 -2.80 -8.55 -11.05
CA TYR A 231 -2.26 -7.71 -9.98
C TYR A 231 -3.35 -7.16 -9.04
N ASP A 232 -2.98 -6.92 -7.79
CA ASP A 232 -3.86 -6.44 -6.73
C ASP A 232 -4.09 -4.93 -6.86
N LEU A 233 -3.00 -4.18 -7.06
CA LEU A 233 -2.93 -2.72 -7.19
C LEU A 233 -1.78 -2.30 -8.13
N ASP A 234 -1.70 -1.02 -8.51
CA ASP A 234 -0.56 -0.47 -9.26
C ASP A 234 0.21 0.59 -8.45
N ASN A 235 1.39 0.97 -8.92
CA ASN A 235 2.30 1.87 -8.21
C ASN A 235 2.01 3.37 -8.36
N THR A 236 0.85 3.75 -8.92
CA THR A 236 0.49 5.15 -9.16
C THR A 236 -0.30 5.74 -7.99
N GLN A 237 -0.41 7.07 -7.96
CA GLN A 237 -1.24 7.82 -7.00
C GLN A 237 -2.73 7.47 -7.06
N ARG A 238 -3.17 6.69 -8.05
CA ARG A 238 -4.54 6.14 -8.07
C ARG A 238 -4.77 5.17 -6.91
N TYR A 239 -3.73 4.45 -6.51
CA TYR A 239 -3.75 3.54 -5.38
C TYR A 239 -2.87 4.13 -4.28
N GLN A 240 -1.60 3.74 -4.26
CA GLN A 240 -0.61 4.18 -3.29
C GLN A 240 0.73 4.29 -4.00
N ALA A 241 1.53 5.29 -3.63
CA ALA A 241 2.87 5.43 -4.17
C ALA A 241 3.75 4.26 -3.70
N TYR A 242 4.22 3.45 -4.63
CA TYR A 242 5.13 2.33 -4.38
C TYR A 242 6.36 2.46 -5.30
N LEU A 243 7.49 2.90 -4.74
CA LEU A 243 8.67 3.29 -5.50
C LEU A 243 9.90 2.43 -5.18
N GLY A 244 9.67 1.21 -4.70
CA GLY A 244 10.70 0.22 -4.41
C GLY A 244 11.63 0.61 -3.25
N ILE A 245 12.83 0.03 -3.24
CA ILE A 245 13.76 0.08 -2.10
C ILE A 245 14.34 1.48 -1.84
N ALA A 246 14.29 2.37 -2.83
CA ALA A 246 14.79 3.74 -2.70
C ALA A 246 14.00 4.57 -1.68
N LYS A 247 12.80 4.12 -1.32
CA LYS A 247 11.94 4.76 -0.32
C LYS A 247 11.93 4.04 1.02
N GLU A 248 12.64 2.93 1.15
CA GLU A 248 12.76 2.22 2.41
C GLU A 248 13.86 2.87 3.28
N THR A 249 13.56 3.09 4.55
CA THR A 249 14.53 3.55 5.56
C THR A 249 14.37 2.73 6.82
N ASN A 250 15.30 2.89 7.77
CA ASN A 250 15.14 2.28 9.09
C ASN A 250 13.89 2.82 9.81
N THR A 251 13.49 4.07 9.57
CA THR A 251 12.32 4.66 10.22
C THR A 251 11.01 4.14 9.62
N THR A 252 10.94 3.93 8.30
CA THR A 252 9.73 3.35 7.67
C THR A 252 9.57 1.88 8.08
N GLN A 253 10.66 1.10 8.06
CA GLN A 253 10.66 -0.28 8.54
C GLN A 253 10.27 -0.38 10.03
N ALA A 254 10.76 0.54 10.88
CA ALA A 254 10.39 0.56 12.29
C ALA A 254 8.89 0.86 12.49
N ALA A 255 8.31 1.77 11.71
CA ALA A 255 6.88 2.08 11.77
C ALA A 255 6.00 0.89 11.35
N VAL A 256 6.38 0.22 10.25
CA VAL A 256 5.68 -0.99 9.77
C VAL A 256 5.82 -2.13 10.78
N THR A 257 7.02 -2.37 11.30
CA THR A 257 7.30 -3.40 12.31
C THR A 257 6.48 -3.17 13.58
N ALA A 258 6.42 -1.92 14.07
CA ALA A 258 5.72 -1.59 15.30
C ALA A 258 4.18 -1.74 15.19
N THR A 259 3.66 -1.79 13.97
CA THR A 259 2.22 -1.90 13.66
C THR A 259 1.89 -3.20 12.92
N THR A 260 2.76 -4.21 13.05
CA THR A 260 2.68 -5.41 12.22
C THR A 260 1.32 -6.09 12.35
N GLY A 261 0.69 -6.33 11.19
CA GLY A 261 -0.62 -6.98 11.07
C GLY A 261 -1.80 -6.13 11.54
N GLU A 262 -1.60 -4.89 12.01
CA GLU A 262 -2.69 -4.01 12.43
C GLU A 262 -3.34 -3.31 11.23
N PHE A 263 -4.67 -3.31 11.22
CA PHE A 263 -5.50 -2.69 10.18
C PHE A 263 -6.74 -2.04 10.81
N ILE A 264 -7.41 -1.18 10.04
CA ILE A 264 -8.60 -0.45 10.49
C ILE A 264 -9.82 -1.35 10.26
N SER A 265 -10.64 -1.52 11.29
CA SER A 265 -11.74 -2.48 11.32
C SER A 265 -13.05 -1.84 11.79
N TYR A 266 -14.16 -2.27 11.18
CA TYR A 266 -15.52 -1.91 11.57
C TYR A 266 -16.37 -3.18 11.57
N ASP A 267 -17.00 -3.51 12.71
CA ASP A 267 -17.77 -4.74 12.91
C ASP A 267 -17.04 -6.03 12.46
N GLY A 268 -15.71 -6.06 12.68
CA GLY A 268 -14.85 -7.19 12.29
C GLY A 268 -14.48 -7.23 10.79
N GLY A 269 -15.03 -6.34 9.97
CA GLY A 269 -14.68 -6.17 8.56
C GLY A 269 -13.49 -5.23 8.37
N ILE A 270 -12.68 -5.48 7.34
CA ILE A 270 -11.57 -4.61 6.93
C ILE A 270 -12.14 -3.33 6.32
N VAL A 271 -11.69 -2.17 6.81
CA VAL A 271 -12.09 -0.86 6.30
C VAL A 271 -11.09 -0.39 5.24
N GLU A 272 -11.60 0.05 4.09
CA GLU A 272 -10.78 0.75 3.10
C GLU A 272 -10.45 2.16 3.61
N SER A 273 -9.20 2.37 3.99
CA SER A 273 -8.76 3.63 4.60
C SER A 273 -8.13 4.56 3.57
N LEU A 274 -8.93 5.53 3.14
CA LEU A 274 -8.49 6.61 2.26
C LEU A 274 -7.60 7.60 3.01
N TYR A 275 -6.58 8.14 2.35
CA TYR A 275 -5.72 9.19 2.92
C TYR A 275 -5.20 10.11 1.80
N ALA A 276 -4.83 11.34 2.16
CA ALA A 276 -4.26 12.30 1.23
C ALA A 276 -3.29 13.27 1.90
N ALA A 277 -2.51 14.00 1.09
CA ALA A 277 -1.44 14.87 1.57
C ALA A 277 -1.88 15.95 2.57
N SER A 278 -3.10 16.48 2.43
CA SER A 278 -3.63 17.50 3.34
C SER A 278 -5.13 17.41 3.51
N ASP A 279 -5.67 18.04 4.55
CA ASP A 279 -7.10 18.11 4.85
C ASP A 279 -7.90 18.70 3.68
N ALA A 280 -7.35 19.69 2.99
CA ALA A 280 -7.97 20.27 1.80
C ALA A 280 -8.15 19.24 0.68
N ILE A 281 -7.19 18.34 0.49
CA ILE A 281 -7.26 17.28 -0.51
C ILE A 281 -8.23 16.19 -0.04
N VAL A 282 -8.21 15.80 1.23
CA VAL A 282 -9.19 14.85 1.79
C VAL A 282 -10.61 15.38 1.59
N GLN A 283 -10.84 16.66 1.85
CA GLN A 283 -12.14 17.29 1.64
C GLN A 283 -12.56 17.29 0.17
N ALA A 284 -11.65 17.63 -0.74
CA ALA A 284 -11.94 17.75 -2.17
C ALA A 284 -12.08 16.39 -2.87
N ALA A 285 -11.22 15.43 -2.55
CA ALA A 285 -11.12 14.14 -3.25
C ALA A 285 -11.99 13.04 -2.60
N HIS A 286 -12.22 13.12 -1.29
CA HIS A 286 -12.89 12.05 -0.53
C HIS A 286 -14.10 12.55 0.28
N GLY A 287 -14.52 13.81 0.07
CA GLY A 287 -15.66 14.40 0.76
C GLY A 287 -15.44 14.55 2.27
N GLY A 288 -14.18 14.59 2.72
CA GLY A 288 -13.81 14.65 4.13
C GLY A 288 -13.57 13.28 4.77
N ASN A 289 -13.72 12.18 4.02
CA ASN A 289 -13.51 10.82 4.54
C ASN A 289 -12.08 10.38 4.27
N GLY A 290 -11.25 10.30 5.30
CA GLY A 290 -9.89 9.80 5.20
C GLY A 290 -8.89 10.57 6.05
N MET A 291 -7.68 10.05 6.11
CA MET A 291 -6.61 10.65 6.90
C MET A 291 -5.85 11.74 6.13
N SER A 292 -5.70 12.91 6.76
CA SER A 292 -4.76 13.95 6.31
C SER A 292 -3.35 13.59 6.79
N GLN A 293 -2.39 13.48 5.86
CA GLN A 293 -0.99 13.17 6.19
C GLN A 293 -0.35 14.30 7.01
N THR A 294 -0.51 15.56 6.59
CA THR A 294 -0.03 16.72 7.38
C THR A 294 -0.75 16.83 8.71
N GLY A 295 -2.06 16.58 8.76
CA GLY A 295 -2.81 16.63 10.00
C GLY A 295 -2.43 15.50 10.97
N ALA A 296 -2.12 14.30 10.46
CA ALA A 296 -1.56 13.21 11.26
C ALA A 296 -0.19 13.58 11.85
N MET A 297 0.68 14.23 11.07
CA MET A 297 1.95 14.77 11.56
C MET A 297 1.76 15.82 12.65
N GLU A 298 0.80 16.73 12.49
CA GLU A 298 0.49 17.75 13.50
C GLU A 298 -0.03 17.14 14.81
N LEU A 299 -0.93 16.15 14.73
CA LEU A 299 -1.44 15.43 15.90
C LEU A 299 -0.31 14.69 16.61
N ALA A 300 0.53 13.98 15.87
CA ALA A 300 1.71 13.31 16.44
C ALA A 300 2.65 14.31 17.13
N SER A 301 2.87 15.48 16.53
CA SER A 301 3.68 16.55 17.13
C SER A 301 3.08 17.14 18.40
N LYS A 302 1.76 16.99 18.60
CA LYS A 302 1.04 17.35 19.83
C LYS A 302 1.02 16.22 20.87
N GLY A 303 1.71 15.10 20.60
CA GLY A 303 1.83 13.96 21.52
C GLY A 303 0.75 12.89 21.36
N TYR A 304 -0.04 12.92 20.29
CA TYR A 304 -1.00 11.86 20.00
C TYR A 304 -0.25 10.61 19.53
N ASP A 305 -0.65 9.44 20.04
CA ASP A 305 -0.17 8.18 19.48
C ASP A 305 -0.90 7.81 18.18
N TYR A 306 -0.36 6.86 17.43
CA TYR A 306 -0.93 6.45 16.13
C TYR A 306 -2.38 5.97 16.24
N SER A 307 -2.78 5.34 17.35
CA SER A 307 -4.15 4.84 17.53
C SER A 307 -5.14 5.99 17.71
N GLN A 308 -4.74 7.03 18.43
CA GLN A 308 -5.52 8.26 18.61
C GLN A 308 -5.62 9.05 17.31
N ILE A 309 -4.54 9.12 16.53
CA ILE A 309 -4.52 9.74 15.20
C ILE A 309 -5.53 9.03 14.29
N LEU A 310 -5.49 7.70 14.23
CA LEU A 310 -6.39 6.91 13.40
C LEU A 310 -7.85 7.05 13.88
N GLY A 311 -8.10 7.02 15.20
CA GLY A 311 -9.43 7.23 15.76
C GLY A 311 -10.03 8.61 15.45
N ASN A 312 -9.19 9.64 15.26
CA ASN A 312 -9.63 10.96 14.83
C ASN A 312 -10.10 10.98 13.36
N TYR A 313 -9.42 10.26 12.46
CA TYR A 313 -9.74 10.28 11.02
C TYR A 313 -10.74 9.19 10.58
N TYR A 314 -10.86 8.11 11.34
CA TYR A 314 -11.75 6.99 11.06
C TYR A 314 -12.68 6.75 12.26
N PRO A 315 -13.59 7.69 12.58
CA PRO A 315 -14.44 7.59 13.75
C PRO A 315 -15.37 6.37 13.66
N GLY A 316 -15.63 5.73 14.81
CA GLY A 316 -16.44 4.52 14.88
C GLY A 316 -15.73 3.23 14.46
N THR A 317 -14.47 3.32 14.03
CA THR A 317 -13.62 2.15 13.74
C THR A 317 -12.76 1.78 14.96
N SER A 318 -12.14 0.59 14.88
CA SER A 318 -11.16 0.10 15.84
C SER A 318 -9.93 -0.45 15.12
N LEU A 319 -8.85 -0.65 15.85
CA LEU A 319 -7.70 -1.41 15.35
C LEU A 319 -7.94 -2.90 15.59
N SER A 320 -7.79 -3.69 14.54
CA SER A 320 -7.77 -5.16 14.60
C SER A 320 -6.42 -5.67 14.08
N ARG A 321 -6.07 -6.92 14.43
CA ARG A 321 -4.79 -7.51 14.04
C ARG A 321 -4.99 -8.86 13.34
N LEU A 322 -4.35 -9.03 12.19
CA LEU A 322 -4.23 -10.32 11.51
C LEU A 322 -3.01 -11.07 12.05
N VAL A 323 -3.23 -12.30 12.50
CA VAL A 323 -2.18 -13.21 12.99
C VAL A 323 -2.17 -14.48 12.14
N VAL A 324 -0.99 -15.05 11.91
CA VAL A 324 -0.83 -16.32 11.17
C VAL A 324 -0.38 -17.38 12.17
N GLU A 325 -1.19 -18.43 12.32
CA GLU A 325 -0.82 -19.63 13.09
C GLU A 325 -0.04 -20.63 12.22
#